data_AF-A0A7J7HGT8-F1
#
_entry.id   AF-A0A7J7HGT8-F1
#
_cell.length_a   1.000
_cell.length_b   1.000
_cell.length_c   1.000
_cell.angle_alpha   90.00
_cell.angle_beta   90.00
_cell.angle_gamma   90.00
#
_symmetry.space_group_name_H-M   'P 1'
#
loop_
_entity.id
_entity.type
_entity.pdbx_description
1 polymer ?
#
loop_
_entity_poly.entity_id
_entity_poly.type
_entity_poly.pdbx_seq_one_letter_code
_entity_poly.pdbx_strand_id
1 'polypeptide(L)'
;MRPEVSREKEKEDEDEDALSYMEELEQQGMIVPWCSQLEVLSHSSLGCFVTHCGWNSMLESLPSGVPVVAVPRWSDQGTNAKMMAEVWGTGVRVKANEEGIVESEEVKRCIEKVMGGEERGEEMRRIAKKWKELTREAVKEGGSSDLNIKAFVKEIEGGECSSKVF
;
A
#
# COMPACT_ATOMS: atom_id res chain seq x y z
N MET A 1 -36.97 36.59 -4.17
CA MET A 1 -36.19 36.57 -2.92
C MET A 1 -36.69 35.41 -2.06
N ARG A 2 -36.24 34.18 -2.36
CA ARG A 2 -36.37 32.92 -1.57
C ARG A 2 -35.66 31.74 -2.28
N PRO A 3 -34.33 31.67 -2.26
CA PRO A 3 -33.62 30.39 -2.50
C PRO A 3 -32.61 30.04 -1.39
N GLU A 4 -32.38 30.91 -0.40
CA GLU A 4 -31.36 30.69 0.64
C GLU A 4 -31.84 29.66 1.68
N VAL A 5 -33.09 29.73 2.12
CA VAL A 5 -33.67 28.83 3.14
C VAL A 5 -33.70 27.35 2.73
N SER A 6 -33.88 27.04 1.45
CA SER A 6 -33.84 25.65 0.95
C SER A 6 -32.43 25.08 0.91
N ARG A 7 -31.46 25.94 0.61
CA ARG A 7 -30.06 25.57 0.46
C ARG A 7 -29.32 25.49 1.80
N GLU A 8 -29.81 26.22 2.80
CA GLU A 8 -29.37 26.12 4.20
C GLU A 8 -29.85 24.82 4.83
N LYS A 9 -31.10 24.42 4.60
CA LYS A 9 -31.62 23.12 5.06
C LYS A 9 -30.91 21.93 4.44
N GLU A 10 -30.67 21.94 3.12
CA GLU A 10 -29.92 20.87 2.46
C GLU A 10 -28.49 20.74 3.03
N LYS A 11 -27.86 21.85 3.41
CA LYS A 11 -26.56 21.83 4.07
C LYS A 11 -26.62 21.35 5.51
N GLU A 12 -27.63 21.76 6.27
CA GLU A 12 -27.85 21.30 7.65
C GLU A 12 -28.09 19.78 7.69
N ASP A 13 -28.88 19.26 6.75
CA ASP A 13 -29.13 17.82 6.61
C ASP A 13 -27.85 17.07 6.17
N GLU A 14 -27.06 17.61 5.23
CA GLU A 14 -25.75 17.05 4.81
C GLU A 14 -24.72 17.04 5.95
N ASP A 15 -24.68 18.11 6.76
CA ASP A 15 -23.77 18.24 7.90
C ASP A 15 -24.19 17.30 9.05
N GLU A 16 -25.49 17.10 9.29
CA GLU A 16 -26.03 16.18 10.30
C GLU A 16 -25.76 14.71 9.92
N ASP A 17 -25.94 14.34 8.65
CA ASP A 17 -25.56 13.03 8.13
C ASP A 17 -24.05 12.80 8.28
N ALA A 18 -23.21 13.76 7.88
CA ALA A 18 -21.76 13.67 7.99
C ALA A 18 -21.29 13.50 9.45
N LEU A 19 -21.94 14.17 10.41
CA LEU A 19 -21.69 14.00 11.84
C LEU A 19 -22.05 12.59 12.32
N SER A 20 -23.23 12.08 11.94
CA SER A 20 -23.65 10.71 12.28
C SER A 20 -22.67 9.67 11.73
N TYR A 21 -22.18 9.83 10.50
CA TYR A 21 -21.17 8.94 9.92
C TYR A 21 -19.84 8.99 10.68
N MET A 22 -19.41 10.16 11.13
CA MET A 22 -18.17 10.27 11.91
C MET A 22 -18.27 9.55 13.26
N GLU A 23 -19.39 9.67 13.97
CA GLU A 23 -19.61 8.98 15.25
C GLU A 23 -19.56 7.45 15.11
N GLU A 24 -20.13 6.90 14.02
CA GLU A 24 -20.04 5.47 13.73
C GLU A 24 -18.61 5.04 13.36
N LEU A 25 -17.90 5.87 12.56
CA LEU A 25 -16.52 5.59 12.15
C LEU A 25 -15.54 5.61 13.32
N GLU A 26 -15.74 6.49 14.31
CA GLU A 26 -14.89 6.58 15.50
C GLU A 26 -14.95 5.32 16.39
N GLN A 27 -16.05 4.55 16.30
CA GLN A 27 -16.16 3.28 17.02
C GLN A 27 -15.39 2.12 16.35
N GLN A 28 -15.11 2.23 15.05
CA GLN A 28 -14.55 1.13 14.25
C GLN A 28 -13.18 1.46 13.62
N GLY A 29 -12.79 2.73 13.62
CA GLY A 29 -11.61 3.23 12.94
C GLY A 29 -11.08 4.52 13.54
N MET A 30 -9.94 4.95 13.03
CA MET A 30 -9.27 6.17 13.46
C MET A 30 -8.81 6.94 12.22
N ILE A 31 -9.18 8.22 12.14
CA ILE A 31 -8.77 9.12 11.06
C ILE A 31 -7.73 10.08 11.64
N VAL A 32 -6.52 10.07 11.08
CA VAL A 32 -5.44 10.97 11.49
C VAL A 32 -4.80 11.63 10.27
N PRO A 33 -4.34 12.89 10.40
CA PRO A 33 -3.66 13.57 9.30
C PRO A 33 -2.29 12.95 8.99
N TRP A 34 -1.67 12.29 9.98
CA TRP A 34 -0.39 11.62 9.86
C TRP A 34 -0.29 10.48 10.87
N CYS A 35 0.39 9.39 10.48
CA CYS A 35 0.78 8.32 11.38
C CYS A 35 2.19 7.84 11.04
N SER A 36 2.85 7.17 11.99
CA SER A 36 4.08 6.45 11.71
C SER A 36 3.77 5.21 10.86
N GLN A 37 3.80 5.37 9.53
CA GLN A 37 3.44 4.30 8.58
C GLN A 37 4.23 3.02 8.85
N LEU A 38 5.52 3.12 9.14
CA LEU A 38 6.37 1.97 9.42
C LEU A 38 5.95 1.22 10.69
N GLU A 39 5.55 1.93 11.75
CA GLU A 39 5.05 1.30 12.98
C GLU A 39 3.70 0.62 12.73
N VAL A 40 2.79 1.27 12.00
CA VAL A 40 1.49 0.69 11.62
C VAL A 40 1.70 -0.57 10.78
N LEU A 41 2.57 -0.51 9.76
CA LEU A 41 2.92 -1.65 8.90
C LEU A 41 3.56 -2.80 9.68
N SER A 42 4.27 -2.50 10.76
CA SER A 42 4.91 -3.52 11.60
C SER A 42 3.96 -4.14 12.62
N HIS A 43 2.76 -3.59 12.80
CA HIS A 43 1.81 -4.03 13.81
C HIS A 43 1.12 -5.34 13.42
N SER A 44 1.05 -6.30 14.34
CA SER A 44 0.51 -7.65 14.07
C SER A 44 -0.98 -7.66 13.70
N SER A 45 -1.73 -6.64 14.11
CA SER A 45 -3.15 -6.51 13.77
C SER A 45 -3.40 -5.98 12.36
N LEU A 46 -2.38 -5.53 11.63
CA LEU A 46 -2.57 -5.01 10.28
C LEU A 46 -2.78 -6.15 9.27
N GLY A 47 -3.98 -6.19 8.67
CA GLY A 47 -4.35 -7.21 7.69
C GLY A 47 -4.22 -6.79 6.23
N CYS A 48 -4.30 -5.49 5.93
CA CYS A 48 -4.28 -4.94 4.58
C CYS A 48 -3.70 -3.52 4.60
N PHE A 49 -2.93 -3.19 3.57
CA PHE A 49 -2.41 -1.84 3.35
C PHE A 49 -2.98 -1.27 2.05
N VAL A 50 -3.85 -0.26 2.16
CA VAL A 50 -4.33 0.50 1.01
C VAL A 50 -3.36 1.63 0.72
N THR A 51 -2.78 1.68 -0.47
CA THR A 51 -1.75 2.68 -0.80
C THR A 51 -1.81 3.13 -2.26
N HIS A 52 -1.25 4.31 -2.50
CA HIS A 52 -1.05 4.86 -3.84
C HIS A 52 0.12 4.22 -4.60
N CYS A 53 0.86 3.29 -4.00
CA CYS A 53 1.99 2.59 -4.62
C CYS A 53 3.19 3.49 -4.98
N GLY A 54 3.45 4.53 -4.20
CA GLY A 54 4.74 5.22 -4.25
C GLY A 54 5.86 4.28 -3.85
N TRP A 55 7.04 4.42 -4.46
CA TRP A 55 8.13 3.46 -4.32
C TRP A 55 8.58 3.25 -2.86
N ASN A 56 8.64 4.30 -2.05
CA ASN A 56 8.98 4.19 -0.63
C ASN A 56 7.95 3.35 0.13
N SER A 57 6.65 3.59 -0.05
CA SER A 57 5.59 2.78 0.56
C SER A 57 5.67 1.32 0.10
N MET A 58 6.07 1.06 -1.15
CA MET A 58 6.28 -0.31 -1.63
C MET A 58 7.46 -0.98 -0.93
N LEU A 59 8.57 -0.28 -0.75
CA LEU A 59 9.75 -0.78 -0.04
C LEU A 59 9.50 -1.01 1.45
N GLU A 60 8.56 -0.30 2.08
CA GLU A 60 8.12 -0.56 3.46
C GLU A 60 7.11 -1.71 3.54
N SER A 61 6.25 -1.87 2.51
CA SER A 61 5.21 -2.90 2.48
C SER A 61 5.75 -4.32 2.25
N LEU A 62 6.81 -4.49 1.45
CA LEU A 62 7.39 -5.81 1.22
C LEU A 62 7.94 -6.48 2.50
N PRO A 63 8.78 -5.80 3.32
CA PRO A 63 9.28 -6.36 4.57
C PRO A 63 8.24 -6.42 5.69
N SER A 64 7.12 -5.70 5.58
CA SER A 64 6.01 -5.85 6.54
C SER A 64 5.30 -7.20 6.34
N GLY A 65 5.24 -7.68 5.10
CA GLY A 65 4.57 -8.93 4.72
C GLY A 65 3.04 -8.81 4.76
N VAL A 66 2.53 -7.59 4.61
CA VAL A 66 1.10 -7.28 4.59
C VAL A 66 0.63 -7.16 3.14
N PRO A 67 -0.49 -7.80 2.77
CA PRO A 67 -1.08 -7.63 1.44
C PRO A 67 -1.51 -6.20 1.12
N VAL A 68 -1.49 -5.85 -0.16
CA VAL A 68 -1.73 -4.48 -0.63
C VAL A 68 -3.01 -4.35 -1.47
N VAL A 69 -3.76 -3.27 -1.25
CA VAL A 69 -4.73 -2.73 -2.22
C VAL A 69 -4.15 -1.48 -2.86
N ALA A 70 -3.84 -1.56 -4.15
CA ALA A 70 -3.23 -0.49 -4.91
C ALA A 70 -4.26 0.47 -5.49
N VAL A 71 -4.15 1.75 -5.15
CA VAL A 71 -4.94 2.89 -5.63
C VAL A 71 -4.01 3.94 -6.26
N PRO A 72 -3.35 3.64 -7.39
CA PRO A 72 -2.34 4.52 -7.97
C PRO A 72 -2.95 5.86 -8.39
N ARG A 73 -2.22 6.95 -8.16
CA ARG A 73 -2.65 8.32 -8.48
C ARG A 73 -1.84 8.89 -9.65
N TRP A 74 -0.53 9.09 -9.48
CA TRP A 74 0.32 9.83 -10.44
C TRP A 74 1.70 9.19 -10.66
N SER A 75 2.44 9.67 -11.68
CA SER A 75 3.82 9.24 -11.98
C SER A 75 3.93 7.73 -12.32
N ASP A 76 4.91 7.05 -11.73
CA ASP A 76 5.27 5.64 -11.85
C ASP A 76 4.39 4.72 -10.99
N GLN A 77 3.48 5.27 -10.19
CA GLN A 77 2.60 4.52 -9.29
C GLN A 77 1.77 3.46 -10.02
N GLY A 78 1.33 3.74 -11.25
CA GLY A 78 0.62 2.76 -12.08
C GLY A 78 1.48 1.55 -12.44
N THR A 79 2.78 1.76 -12.71
CA THR A 79 3.76 0.72 -12.98
C THR A 79 4.06 -0.07 -11.70
N ASN A 80 4.26 0.61 -10.57
CA ASN A 80 4.47 -0.03 -9.28
C ASN A 80 3.28 -0.92 -8.88
N ALA A 81 2.05 -0.42 -9.07
CA ALA A 81 0.83 -1.18 -8.85
C ALA A 81 0.75 -2.44 -9.74
N LYS A 82 1.19 -2.34 -11.00
CA LYS A 82 1.26 -3.49 -11.91
C LYS A 82 2.28 -4.52 -11.43
N MET A 83 3.49 -4.11 -11.06
CA MET A 83 4.50 -5.02 -10.52
C MET A 83 4.00 -5.74 -9.26
N MET A 84 3.43 -4.98 -8.33
CA MET A 84 2.87 -5.51 -7.08
C MET A 84 1.80 -6.57 -7.34
N ALA A 85 0.81 -6.26 -8.20
CA ALA A 85 -0.33 -7.13 -8.42
C ALA A 85 -0.03 -8.34 -9.34
N GLU A 86 0.76 -8.15 -10.39
CA GLU A 86 0.94 -9.16 -11.45
C GLU A 86 2.29 -9.90 -11.37
N VAL A 87 3.35 -9.25 -10.88
CA VAL A 87 4.70 -9.85 -10.82
C VAL A 87 4.97 -10.42 -9.44
N TRP A 88 4.73 -9.63 -8.39
CA TRP A 88 4.99 -10.06 -7.02
C TRP A 88 3.84 -10.85 -6.42
N GLY A 89 2.60 -10.55 -6.84
CA GLY A 89 1.39 -11.24 -6.39
C GLY A 89 1.01 -10.91 -4.95
N THR A 90 1.48 -9.79 -4.40
CA THR A 90 1.29 -9.42 -2.99
C THR A 90 -0.02 -8.68 -2.72
N GLY A 91 -0.90 -8.56 -3.71
CA GLY A 91 -2.11 -7.76 -3.57
C GLY A 91 -2.90 -7.59 -4.86
N VAL A 92 -3.82 -6.62 -4.85
CA VAL A 92 -4.71 -6.31 -5.98
C VAL A 92 -4.69 -4.83 -6.31
N ARG A 93 -4.97 -4.50 -7.56
CA ARG A 93 -5.15 -3.13 -8.04
C ARG A 93 -6.63 -2.83 -8.23
N VAL A 94 -7.07 -1.66 -7.77
CA VAL A 94 -8.43 -1.17 -8.02
C VAL A 94 -8.62 -0.82 -9.49
N LYS A 95 -9.84 -0.99 -9.98
CA LYS A 95 -10.25 -0.58 -11.32
C LYS A 95 -10.96 0.77 -11.27
N ALA A 96 -10.54 1.67 -12.14
CA ALA A 96 -11.30 2.88 -12.39
C ALA A 96 -12.42 2.62 -13.41
N ASN A 97 -13.51 3.37 -13.31
CA ASN A 97 -14.55 3.41 -14.33
C ASN A 97 -14.07 4.15 -15.60
N GLU A 98 -14.95 4.30 -16.59
CA GLU A 98 -14.62 4.93 -17.88
C GLU A 98 -14.16 6.39 -17.74
N GLU A 99 -14.55 7.07 -16.66
CA GLU A 99 -14.16 8.44 -16.33
C GLU A 99 -12.85 8.52 -15.53
N GLY A 100 -12.23 7.37 -15.23
CA GLY A 100 -11.01 7.31 -14.42
C GLY A 100 -11.26 7.43 -12.91
N ILE A 101 -12.51 7.33 -12.46
CA ILE A 101 -12.89 7.40 -11.04
C ILE A 101 -12.87 6.00 -10.44
N VAL A 102 -12.29 5.87 -9.24
CA VAL A 102 -12.36 4.64 -8.45
C VAL A 102 -13.55 4.74 -7.51
N GLU A 103 -14.56 3.90 -7.74
CA GLU A 103 -15.78 3.86 -6.95
C GLU A 103 -15.57 3.15 -5.61
N SER A 104 -16.38 3.53 -4.61
CA SER A 104 -16.24 3.02 -3.23
C SER A 104 -16.45 1.50 -3.16
N GLU A 105 -17.32 0.99 -4.01
CA GLU A 105 -17.69 -0.41 -4.18
C GLU A 105 -16.49 -1.23 -4.67
N GLU A 106 -15.69 -0.67 -5.57
CA GLU A 106 -14.48 -1.32 -6.05
C GLU A 106 -13.40 -1.38 -4.96
N VAL A 107 -13.24 -0.31 -4.18
CA VAL A 107 -12.33 -0.29 -3.03
C VAL A 107 -12.74 -1.35 -2.02
N LYS A 108 -14.03 -1.38 -1.66
CA LYS A 108 -14.62 -2.39 -0.76
C LYS A 108 -14.37 -3.81 -1.27
N ARG A 109 -14.70 -4.09 -2.54
CA ARG A 109 -14.49 -5.41 -3.18
C ARG A 109 -13.01 -5.85 -3.12
N CYS A 110 -12.08 -4.93 -3.32
CA CYS A 110 -10.65 -5.23 -3.22
C CYS A 110 -10.20 -5.49 -1.78
N ILE A 111 -10.68 -4.71 -0.81
CA ILE A 111 -10.38 -4.93 0.61
C ILE A 111 -10.93 -6.29 1.06
N GLU A 112 -12.20 -6.60 0.74
CA GLU A 112 -12.82 -7.89 1.07
C GLU A 112 -12.06 -9.06 0.45
N LYS A 113 -11.60 -8.93 -0.80
CA LYS A 113 -10.80 -9.95 -1.48
C LYS A 113 -9.44 -10.19 -0.82
N VAL A 114 -8.82 -9.13 -0.28
CA VAL A 114 -7.51 -9.20 0.38
C VAL A 114 -7.63 -9.70 1.82
N MET A 115 -8.65 -9.24 2.54
CA MET A 115 -8.90 -9.55 3.95
C MET A 115 -9.65 -10.86 4.15
N GLY A 116 -10.40 -11.31 3.16
CA GLY A 116 -11.23 -12.51 3.21
C GLY A 116 -10.43 -13.80 3.41
N GLY A 117 -11.14 -14.85 3.84
CA GLY A 117 -10.62 -16.21 4.00
C GLY A 117 -10.69 -17.07 2.73
N GLU A 118 -11.07 -16.47 1.59
CA GLU A 118 -11.05 -17.18 0.31
C GLU A 118 -9.62 -17.51 -0.11
N GLU A 119 -9.45 -18.57 -0.90
CA GLU A 119 -8.16 -19.10 -1.39
C GLU A 119 -7.23 -17.98 -1.91
N ARG A 120 -7.79 -17.02 -2.65
CA ARG A 120 -7.02 -15.94 -3.24
C ARG A 120 -6.47 -14.96 -2.20
N GLY A 121 -7.22 -14.66 -1.15
CA GLY A 121 -6.77 -13.80 -0.04
C GLY A 121 -5.67 -14.46 0.78
N GLU A 122 -5.84 -15.76 1.06
CA GLU A 122 -4.84 -16.58 1.74
C GLU A 122 -3.54 -16.68 0.96
N GLU A 123 -3.63 -16.89 -0.35
CA GLU A 123 -2.47 -16.96 -1.23
C GLU A 123 -1.70 -15.64 -1.26
N MET A 124 -2.38 -14.49 -1.34
CA MET A 124 -1.73 -13.18 -1.27
C MET A 124 -1.01 -12.97 0.06
N ARG A 125 -1.60 -13.37 1.20
CA ARG A 125 -0.93 -13.34 2.52
C ARG A 125 0.29 -14.24 2.56
N ARG A 126 0.21 -15.44 1.97
CA ARG A 126 1.34 -16.37 1.90
C ARG A 126 2.48 -15.80 1.06
N ILE A 127 2.16 -15.21 -0.10
CA ILE A 127 3.11 -14.55 -0.98
C ILE A 127 3.74 -13.32 -0.29
N ALA A 128 2.94 -12.48 0.38
CA ALA A 128 3.45 -11.33 1.12
C ALA A 128 4.43 -11.74 2.23
N LYS A 129 4.11 -12.80 3.00
CA LYS A 129 5.05 -13.39 3.97
C LYS A 129 6.33 -13.89 3.32
N LYS A 130 6.25 -14.51 2.14
CA LYS A 130 7.45 -14.94 1.39
C LYS A 130 8.33 -13.74 1.01
N TRP A 131 7.74 -12.65 0.54
CA TRP A 131 8.47 -11.42 0.23
C TRP A 131 9.11 -10.78 1.45
N LYS A 132 8.45 -10.83 2.61
CA LYS A 132 9.03 -10.42 3.89
C LYS A 132 10.32 -11.17 4.22
N GLU A 133 10.34 -12.48 4.06
CA GLU A 133 11.56 -13.25 4.29
C GLU A 133 12.63 -12.95 3.24
N LEU A 134 12.26 -12.88 1.96
CA LEU A 134 13.22 -12.55 0.88
C LEU A 134 13.86 -11.18 1.07
N THR A 135 13.09 -10.17 1.48
CA THR A 135 13.62 -8.82 1.74
C THR A 135 14.57 -8.81 2.93
N ARG A 136 14.24 -9.51 4.03
CA ARG A 136 15.14 -9.68 5.18
C ARG A 136 16.44 -10.37 4.80
N GLU A 137 16.36 -11.44 4.01
CA GLU A 137 17.53 -12.19 3.54
C GLU A 137 18.41 -11.36 2.60
N ALA A 138 17.84 -10.47 1.81
CA ALA A 138 18.61 -9.59 0.92
C ALA A 138 19.42 -8.53 1.70
N VAL A 139 18.86 -7.97 2.77
CA VAL A 139 19.45 -6.82 3.49
C VAL A 139 20.28 -7.20 4.72
N LYS A 140 20.16 -8.43 5.24
CA LYS A 140 20.99 -8.88 6.37
C LYS A 140 22.48 -8.88 6.01
N GLU A 141 23.34 -8.97 7.02
CA GLU A 141 24.78 -9.13 6.83
C GLU A 141 25.09 -10.35 5.96
N GLY A 142 25.88 -10.14 4.90
CA GLY A 142 26.19 -11.15 3.89
C GLY A 142 25.08 -11.42 2.86
N GLY A 143 23.95 -10.70 2.96
CA GLY A 143 22.86 -10.72 1.99
C GLY A 143 23.21 -10.02 0.68
N SER A 144 22.41 -10.23 -0.36
CA SER A 144 22.70 -9.72 -1.70
C SER A 144 22.79 -8.19 -1.77
N SER A 145 21.90 -7.46 -1.09
CA SER A 145 21.94 -5.99 -1.04
C SER A 145 23.11 -5.47 -0.22
N ASP A 146 23.45 -6.13 0.89
CA ASP A 146 24.63 -5.81 1.72
C ASP A 146 25.94 -6.00 0.93
N LEU A 147 26.06 -7.10 0.19
CA LEU A 147 27.22 -7.36 -0.67
C LEU A 147 27.31 -6.36 -1.82
N ASN A 148 26.18 -6.00 -2.45
CA ASN A 148 26.16 -5.04 -3.54
C ASN A 148 26.60 -3.64 -3.08
N ILE A 149 26.13 -3.18 -1.92
CA ILE A 149 26.55 -1.86 -1.41
C ILE A 149 28.02 -1.86 -1.00
N LYS A 150 28.53 -2.94 -0.39
CA LYS A 150 29.95 -3.10 -0.08
C LYS A 150 30.82 -3.09 -1.34
N ALA A 151 30.39 -3.77 -2.41
CA ALA A 151 31.09 -3.76 -3.68
C ALA A 151 31.13 -2.36 -4.30
N PHE A 152 30.01 -1.64 -4.29
CA PHE A 152 29.92 -0.26 -4.76
C PHE A 152 30.86 0.69 -4.00
N VAL A 153 30.89 0.61 -2.67
CA VAL A 153 31.80 1.43 -1.85
C VAL A 153 33.26 1.14 -2.19
N LYS A 154 33.63 -0.14 -2.31
CA LYS A 154 34.99 -0.55 -2.67
C LYS A 154 35.44 -0.01 -4.04
N GLU A 155 34.52 0.04 -5.02
CA GLU A 155 34.79 0.60 -6.34
C GLU A 155 35.09 2.11 -6.26
N ILE A 156 34.31 2.85 -5.47
CA ILE A 156 34.52 4.30 -5.26
C ILE A 156 35.82 4.58 -4.51
N GLU A 157 36.19 3.73 -3.56
CA GLU A 157 37.44 3.84 -2.80
C GLU A 157 38.70 3.56 -3.64
N GLY A 158 38.57 3.24 -4.93
CA GLY A 158 39.69 2.97 -5.83
C GLY A 158 40.24 1.55 -5.71
N GLY A 159 39.47 0.63 -5.13
CA GLY A 159 39.82 -0.79 -5.14
C GLY A 159 39.84 -1.31 -6.57
N GLU A 160 41.00 -1.77 -7.04
CA GLU A 160 41.21 -2.32 -8.38
C GLU A 160 40.04 -3.23 -8.79
N CYS A 161 39.32 -2.79 -9.82
CA CYS A 161 38.34 -3.61 -10.51
C CYS A 161 39.10 -4.75 -11.21
N SER A 162 39.23 -5.89 -10.53
CA SER A 162 39.57 -7.15 -11.20
C SER A 162 38.38 -7.55 -12.06
N SER A 163 38.37 -6.98 -13.26
CA SER A 163 37.56 -7.41 -14.38
C SER A 163 37.90 -8.86 -14.70
N LYS A 164 36.95 -9.76 -14.41
CA LYS A 164 36.71 -11.13 -14.94
C LYS A 164 35.70 -11.78 -13.96
N VAL A 165 34.54 -12.27 -14.37
CA VAL A 165 34.25 -13.16 -15.51
C VAL A 165 32.76 -12.96 -15.91
N PHE A 166 32.49 -13.11 -17.20
CA PHE A 166 31.16 -13.20 -17.80
C PHE A 166 30.31 -14.35 -17.21
#